data_AF-A0A2V8U983-F1
#
_entry.id   AF-A0A2V8U983-F1
#
_cell.length_a   1.000
_cell.length_b   1.000
_cell.length_c   1.000
_cell.angle_alpha   90.00
_cell.angle_beta   90.00
_cell.angle_gamma   90.00
#
_symmetry.space_group_name_H-M   'P 1'
#
loop_
_entity.id
_entity.type
_entity.pdbx_description
1 polymer ?
#
loop_
_entity_poly.entity_id
_entity_poly.type
_entity_poly.pdbx_seq_one_letter_code
_entity_poly.pdbx_strand_id
1 'polypeptide(L)'
;MPLKFTAKPVGEVYAALGVAHGVTFLIDPAVDRRTTVTADLSGKNLKEALALVSKLAGHKVLRQDGGLYQVFPAAGGESMAEKPIHEEQLPPAQVHP
;
A
#
# COMPACT_ATOMS: atom_id res chain seq x y z
N MET A 1 2.16 -17.79 -15.23
CA MET A 1 1.59 -16.71 -16.06
C MET A 1 2.61 -15.59 -16.15
N PRO A 2 2.88 -15.01 -17.33
CA PRO A 2 3.73 -13.82 -17.41
C PRO A 2 3.04 -12.66 -16.69
N LEU A 3 3.70 -12.08 -15.68
CA LEU A 3 3.18 -10.92 -14.94
C LEU A 3 3.58 -9.62 -15.65
N LYS A 4 3.31 -9.54 -16.96
CA LYS A 4 3.59 -8.38 -17.78
C LYS A 4 2.28 -7.75 -18.23
N PHE A 5 2.07 -6.51 -17.82
CA PHE A 5 0.83 -5.77 -18.01
C PHE A 5 1.09 -4.55 -18.89
N THR A 6 0.28 -4.37 -19.93
CA THR A 6 0.35 -3.22 -20.83
C THR A 6 -1.01 -2.56 -20.90
N ALA A 7 -1.10 -1.32 -20.42
CA ALA A 7 -2.35 -0.54 -20.35
C ALA A 7 -3.50 -1.32 -19.68
N LYS A 8 -3.21 -2.06 -18.60
CA LYS A 8 -4.19 -2.88 -17.88
C LYS A 8 -4.74 -2.15 -16.67
N PRO A 9 -6.04 -2.27 -16.37
CA PRO A 9 -6.63 -1.66 -15.19
C PRO A 9 -5.96 -2.22 -13.93
N VAL A 10 -5.62 -1.33 -13.00
CA VAL A 10 -4.90 -1.68 -11.77
C VAL A 10 -5.63 -2.76 -10.95
N GLY A 11 -6.97 -2.80 -11.01
CA GLY A 11 -7.76 -3.85 -10.38
C GLY A 11 -7.45 -5.25 -10.91
N GLU A 12 -7.23 -5.41 -12.22
CA GLU A 12 -6.81 -6.69 -12.82
C GLU A 12 -5.37 -7.04 -12.42
N VAL A 13 -4.49 -6.04 -12.33
CA VAL A 13 -3.10 -6.26 -11.92
C VAL A 13 -3.02 -6.80 -10.48
N TYR A 14 -3.76 -6.21 -9.54
CA TYR A 14 -3.83 -6.71 -8.16
C TYR A 14 -4.48 -8.09 -8.08
N ALA A 15 -5.54 -8.35 -8.85
CA ALA A 15 -6.16 -9.67 -8.90
C ALA A 15 -5.17 -10.75 -9.39
N ALA A 16 -4.43 -10.46 -10.46
CA ALA A 16 -3.41 -11.36 -11.00
C ALA A 16 -2.25 -11.59 -10.02
N LEU A 17 -1.81 -10.54 -9.32
CA LEU A 17 -0.81 -10.65 -8.25
C LEU A 17 -1.32 -11.50 -7.08
N GLY A 18 -2.60 -11.37 -6.74
CA GLY A 18 -3.22 -12.14 -5.66
C GLY A 18 -3.21 -13.63 -5.95
N VAL A 19 -3.59 -14.00 -7.18
CA VAL A 19 -3.55 -15.38 -7.67
C VAL A 19 -2.12 -15.91 -7.75
N ALA A 20 -1.17 -15.10 -8.25
CA ALA A 20 0.21 -15.54 -8.43
C ALA A 20 0.97 -15.76 -7.12
N HIS A 21 0.64 -15.02 -6.06
CA HIS A 21 1.34 -15.06 -4.77
C HIS A 21 0.50 -15.65 -3.63
N GLY A 22 -0.75 -16.05 -3.86
CA GLY A 22 -1.64 -16.59 -2.84
C GLY A 22 -2.00 -15.56 -1.75
N VAL A 23 -2.16 -14.29 -2.15
CA VAL A 23 -2.46 -13.18 -1.24
C VAL A 23 -3.79 -12.53 -1.60
N THR A 24 -4.43 -11.89 -0.61
CA THR A 24 -5.71 -11.20 -0.81
C THR A 24 -5.51 -9.69 -0.79
N PHE A 25 -6.02 -9.01 -1.82
CA PHE A 25 -6.00 -7.55 -1.90
C PHE A 25 -7.36 -6.95 -1.58
N LEU A 26 -7.45 -6.14 -0.52
CA LEU A 26 -8.58 -5.28 -0.24
C LEU A 26 -8.32 -3.91 -0.86
N ILE A 27 -9.02 -3.59 -1.93
CA ILE A 27 -8.90 -2.30 -2.60
C ILE A 27 -10.00 -1.38 -2.07
N ASP A 28 -9.59 -0.28 -1.46
CA ASP A 28 -10.50 0.74 -0.96
C ASP A 28 -11.38 1.30 -2.10
N PRO A 29 -12.68 1.54 -1.88
CA PRO A 29 -13.57 2.04 -2.91
C PRO A 29 -13.20 3.43 -3.45
N ALA A 30 -12.41 4.22 -2.71
CA ALA A 30 -11.88 5.50 -3.19
C ALA A 30 -10.67 5.36 -4.14
N VAL A 31 -10.13 4.15 -4.31
CA VAL A 31 -9.11 3.86 -5.31
C VAL A 31 -9.75 3.73 -6.70
N ASP A 32 -9.22 4.45 -7.68
CA ASP A 32 -9.65 4.29 -9.06
C ASP A 32 -9.09 2.98 -9.65
N ARG A 33 -9.91 1.93 -9.63
CA ARG A 33 -9.55 0.59 -10.12
C ARG A 33 -9.41 0.52 -11.64
N ARG A 34 -9.88 1.54 -12.36
CA ARG A 34 -9.89 1.62 -13.82
C ARG A 34 -8.62 2.23 -14.38
N THR A 35 -7.85 2.92 -13.55
CA THR A 35 -6.54 3.48 -13.88
C THR A 35 -5.68 2.40 -14.50
N THR A 36 -5.25 2.66 -15.72
CA THR A 36 -4.44 1.72 -16.48
C THR A 36 -2.97 1.90 -16.15
N VAL A 37 -2.28 0.79 -15.95
CA VAL A 37 -0.84 0.76 -15.69
C VAL A 37 -0.15 -0.17 -16.68
N THR A 38 1.07 0.22 -17.04
CA THR A 38 2.00 -0.60 -17.82
C THR A 38 3.15 -0.97 -16.91
N ALA A 39 3.27 -2.24 -16.57
CA ALA A 39 4.24 -2.73 -15.59
C ALA A 39 4.74 -4.12 -16.00
N ASP A 40 6.05 -4.30 -15.98
CA ASP A 40 6.68 -5.63 -16.07
C ASP A 40 7.03 -6.10 -14.66
N LEU A 41 6.29 -7.11 -14.18
CA LEU A 41 6.47 -7.75 -12.88
C LEU A 41 7.11 -9.13 -13.00
N SER A 42 7.58 -9.48 -14.20
CA SER A 42 8.26 -10.74 -14.48
C SER A 42 9.51 -10.88 -13.62
N GLY A 43 9.61 -11.95 -12.83
CA GLY A 43 10.75 -12.20 -11.93
C GLY A 43 10.83 -11.26 -10.72
N LYS A 44 9.86 -10.36 -10.52
CA LYS A 44 9.79 -9.52 -9.33
C LYS A 44 9.14 -10.26 -8.17
N ASN A 45 9.68 -10.06 -6.98
CA ASN A 45 9.02 -10.52 -5.77
C ASN A 45 7.79 -9.66 -5.46
N LEU A 46 6.85 -10.18 -4.67
CA LEU A 46 5.61 -9.48 -4.31
C LEU A 46 5.86 -8.05 -3.82
N LYS A 47 6.86 -7.84 -2.95
CA LYS A 47 7.23 -6.51 -2.43
C LYS A 47 7.61 -5.54 -3.55
N GLU A 48 8.43 -5.98 -4.51
CA GLU A 48 8.88 -5.15 -5.62
C GLU A 48 7.75 -4.87 -6.60
N ALA A 49 6.91 -5.88 -6.85
CA ALA A 49 5.74 -5.73 -7.70
C ALA A 49 4.76 -4.71 -7.12
N LEU A 50 4.49 -4.79 -5.81
CA LEU A 50 3.62 -3.83 -5.12
C LEU A 50 4.18 -2.42 -5.15
N ALA A 51 5.47 -2.24 -4.88
CA ALA A 51 6.11 -0.93 -4.91
C ALA A 51 6.05 -0.28 -6.31
N LEU A 52 6.19 -1.09 -7.37
CA LEU A 52 6.09 -0.60 -8.74
C LEU A 52 4.64 -0.21 -9.08
N VAL A 53 3.69 -1.10 -8.82
CA VAL A 53 2.26 -0.86 -9.15
C VAL A 53 1.70 0.30 -8.35
N SER A 54 2.03 0.40 -7.05
CA SER A 54 1.57 1.50 -6.19
C SER A 54 2.12 2.85 -6.65
N LYS A 55 3.38 2.90 -7.10
CA LYS A 55 4.00 4.10 -7.65
C LYS A 55 3.37 4.52 -8.99
N LEU A 56 3.12 3.56 -9.89
CA LEU A 56 2.53 3.83 -11.20
C LEU A 56 1.07 4.26 -11.11
N ALA A 57 0.31 3.64 -10.20
CA ALA A 57 -1.10 3.91 -10.04
C ALA A 57 -1.40 5.07 -9.08
N GLY A 58 -0.39 5.61 -8.36
CA GLY A 58 -0.62 6.66 -7.37
C GLY A 58 -1.37 6.17 -6.13
N HIS A 59 -1.10 4.94 -5.71
CA HIS A 59 -1.74 4.30 -4.55
C HIS A 59 -0.71 3.95 -3.48
N LYS A 60 -1.19 3.63 -2.28
CA LYS A 60 -0.39 3.06 -1.20
C LYS A 60 -0.91 1.66 -0.88
N VAL A 61 -0.02 0.78 -0.44
CA VAL A 61 -0.34 -0.60 -0.07
C VAL A 61 0.17 -0.86 1.34
N LEU A 62 -0.71 -1.29 2.24
CA LEU A 62 -0.37 -1.74 3.58
C LEU A 62 -0.49 -3.25 3.65
N ARG A 63 0.55 -3.92 4.15
CA ARG A 63 0.48 -5.34 4.48
C ARG A 63 -0.22 -5.46 5.83
N GLN A 64 -1.30 -6.23 5.87
CA GLN A 64 -1.94 -6.68 7.10
C GLN A 64 -1.50 -8.10 7.42
N ASP A 65 -1.86 -8.53 8.63
CA ASP A 65 -1.59 -9.88 9.09
C ASP A 65 -2.39 -10.93 8.29
N GLY A 66 -1.93 -12.18 8.27
CA GLY A 66 -2.63 -13.26 7.57
C GLY A 66 -2.61 -13.21 6.03
N GLY A 67 -1.65 -12.50 5.42
CA GLY A 67 -1.49 -12.49 3.94
C GLY A 67 -2.46 -11.56 3.21
N LEU A 68 -3.04 -10.61 3.94
CA LEU A 68 -3.95 -9.61 3.42
C LEU A 68 -3.21 -8.29 3.14
N TYR A 69 -3.56 -7.61 2.06
CA TYR A 69 -2.95 -6.35 1.65
C TYR A 69 -4.05 -5.33 1.35
N GLN A 70 -4.00 -4.17 2.00
CA GLN A 70 -4.96 -3.10 1.81
C GLN A 70 -4.39 -2.03 0.89
N VAL A 71 -5.11 -1.67 -0.17
CA VAL A 71 -4.74 -0.65 -1.17
C VAL A 71 -5.63 0.57 -0.96
N PHE A 72 -5.03 1.76 -0.86
CA PHE A 72 -5.73 3.03 -0.59
C PHE A 72 -5.17 4.16 -1.47
N PRO A 73 -5.95 5.20 -1.78
CA PRO A 73 -5.49 6.29 -2.62
C PRO A 73 -4.33 7.04 -1.95
N ALA A 74 -3.29 7.40 -2.70
CA ALA A 74 -2.19 8.17 -2.13
C ALA A 74 -2.60 9.59 -1.73
N ALA A 75 -3.69 10.11 -2.32
CA ALA A 75 -4.21 11.46 -2.12
C ALA A 75 -5.09 11.66 -0.86
N GLY A 76 -5.34 10.62 -0.06
CA GLY A 76 -6.26 10.70 1.09
C GLY A 76 -5.82 9.92 2.33
N GLY A 77 -4.56 9.50 2.39
CA GLY A 77 -3.99 8.90 3.59
C GLY A 77 -2.81 9.74 4.02
N GLU A 78 -2.99 10.48 5.11
CA GLU A 78 -1.91 11.01 5.94
C GLU A 78 -0.77 10.01 5.91
N SER A 79 0.41 10.50 5.55
CA SER A 79 1.63 9.74 5.67
C SER A 79 1.64 9.08 7.04
N MET A 80 1.71 7.75 7.12
CA MET A 80 2.27 7.12 8.31
C MET A 80 3.77 7.47 8.36
N ALA A 81 4.06 8.74 8.53
CA ALA A 81 5.27 9.30 9.09
C ALA A 81 4.93 9.74 10.51
N GLU A 82 4.20 8.92 11.26
CA GLU A 82 3.83 9.21 12.63
C GLU A 82 4.06 7.97 13.49
N LYS A 83 5.34 7.77 13.82
CA LYS A 83 5.65 7.56 15.23
C LYS A 83 6.18 8.88 15.79
N PRO A 84 5.33 9.82 16.24
CA PRO A 84 5.75 10.69 17.32
C PRO A 84 5.91 9.76 18.53
N ILE A 85 7.15 9.45 18.90
CA ILE A 85 7.42 9.03 20.26
C ILE A 85 7.08 10.22 21.13
N HIS A 86 5.87 10.20 21.69
CA HIS A 86 5.53 11.01 22.86
C HIS A 86 6.43 10.52 23.99
N GLU A 87 7.55 11.20 24.22
CA GLU A 87 8.15 11.21 25.55
C GLU A 87 7.20 12.02 26.42
N GLU A 88 6.39 11.31 27.20
CA GLU A 88 5.56 11.88 28.25
C GLU A 88 6.47 12.69 29.19
N GLN A 89 6.41 14.02 29.09
CA GLN A 89 7.05 14.91 30.06
C GLN A 89 6.37 14.68 31.40
N LEU A 90 6.99 13.86 32.25
CA LEU A 90 6.71 13.78 33.68
C LEU A 90 6.76 15.20 34.27
N PRO A 91 5.68 15.72 34.88
CA PRO A 91 5.75 17.00 35.57
C PRO A 91 6.26 16.79 37.00
N PRO A 92 7.38 17.40 37.41
CA PRO A 92 7.59 17.69 38.82
C PRO A 92 6.94 19.04 39.15
N ALA A 93 5.83 18.92 39.88
CA ALA A 93 5.11 19.88 40.71
C ALA A 93 5.71 21.30 40.86
N GLN A 94 4.91 22.32 40.54
CA GLN A 94 5.04 23.63 41.19
C GLN A 94 4.67 23.49 42.66
N VAL A 95 5.52 23.98 43.57
CA VAL A 95 5.11 24.89 44.66
C VAL A 95 6.33 25.62 45.24
N HIS A 96 6.15 26.94 45.31
CA HIS A 96 6.95 27.98 45.96
C HIS A 96 7.10 27.72 47.48
N PRO A 97 8.17 28.23 48.11
CA PRO A 97 8.02 29.44 48.95
C PRO A 97 9.10 30.52 48.75
#